data_AF-A0A0C2GM98-F1
#
_entry.id   AF-A0A0C2GM98-F1
#
_cell.length_a   1.000
_cell.length_b   1.000
_cell.length_c   1.000
_cell.angle_alpha   90.00
_cell.angle_beta   90.00
_cell.angle_gamma   90.00
#
_symmetry.space_group_name_H-M   'P 1'
#
loop_
_entity.id
_entity.type
_entity.pdbx_description
1 polymer ?
#
loop_
_entity_poly.entity_id
_entity_poly.type
_entity_poly.pdbx_seq_one_letter_code
_entity_poly.pdbx_strand_id
1 'polypeptide(L)'
;MSLGLLPEHDRFQTSAVTTFFHWLRPDPNQIEDPRTDRLFGLIQILTACFAGFAHGAQDVSNAVAPLAALVSIYSQKSSSQTEEVPIYVLLLGVSGICAGLWIFGDRVIATVGSKVSRINPARLVDYGFTIEFGAALTSLLASKFALPISTTHCLIGSVVAVGSFRGKEPIQWKMLRNIVISWVVTIPISGIAFALIMFVLKMTT
;
A
#
# COMPACT_ATOMS: atom_id res chain seq x y z
N MET A 1 -28.39 21.32 41.16
CA MET A 1 -27.68 20.36 42.03
C MET A 1 -28.65 19.23 42.34
N SER A 2 -28.70 18.21 41.49
CA SER A 2 -29.43 16.98 41.76
C SER A 2 -28.62 15.85 41.16
N LEU A 3 -27.83 15.25 42.05
CA LEU A 3 -27.04 14.05 41.83
C LEU A 3 -28.00 12.86 41.96
N GLY A 4 -27.94 11.93 41.01
CA GLY A 4 -28.47 10.58 41.17
C GLY A 4 -29.78 10.34 40.46
N LEU A 5 -29.72 9.62 39.33
CA LEU A 5 -30.69 8.60 38.90
C LEU A 5 -30.10 7.80 37.72
N LEU A 6 -28.94 7.16 37.94
CA LEU A 6 -28.56 5.98 37.16
C LEU A 6 -28.53 4.78 38.12
N PRO A 7 -29.26 3.69 37.82
CA PRO A 7 -29.36 2.53 38.68
C PRO A 7 -27.99 1.86 38.85
N GLU A 8 -27.67 1.47 40.08
CA GLU A 8 -26.34 1.02 40.50
C GLU A 8 -25.96 -0.41 40.09
N HIS A 9 -26.80 -1.08 39.29
CA HIS A 9 -26.75 -2.54 39.08
C HIS A 9 -25.97 -2.99 37.82
N ASP A 10 -25.45 -2.06 37.00
CA ASP A 10 -24.68 -2.41 35.78
C ASP A 10 -23.17 -2.11 35.91
N ARG A 11 -22.63 -2.14 37.14
CA ARG A 11 -21.23 -1.79 37.40
C ARG A 11 -20.24 -2.97 37.30
N PHE A 12 -20.71 -4.18 37.00
CA PHE A 12 -19.90 -5.41 37.03
C PHE A 12 -20.17 -6.34 35.86
N GLN A 13 -19.77 -5.97 34.63
CA GLN A 13 -19.37 -6.96 33.59
C GLN A 13 -18.77 -6.39 32.31
N THR A 14 -18.38 -5.11 32.23
CA THR A 14 -17.48 -4.69 31.15
C THR A 14 -16.08 -5.20 31.49
N SER A 15 -15.70 -6.34 30.91
CA SER A 15 -14.33 -6.86 30.95
C SER A 15 -13.35 -5.72 30.63
N ALA A 16 -12.21 -5.65 31.34
CA ALA A 16 -11.17 -4.65 31.07
C ALA A 16 -10.79 -4.61 29.58
N VAL A 17 -10.91 -5.75 28.91
CA VAL A 17 -10.75 -5.92 27.46
C VAL A 17 -11.82 -5.14 26.67
N THR A 18 -13.09 -5.27 27.02
CA THR A 18 -14.20 -4.54 26.38
C THR A 18 -14.08 -3.04 26.57
N THR A 19 -13.69 -2.59 27.77
CA THR A 19 -13.44 -1.18 28.07
C THR A 19 -12.24 -0.65 27.28
N PHE A 20 -11.16 -1.43 27.17
CA PHE A 20 -9.99 -1.09 26.36
C PHE A 20 -10.33 -0.96 24.87
N PHE A 21 -11.06 -1.92 24.30
CA PHE A 21 -11.51 -1.84 22.91
C PHE A 21 -12.50 -0.68 22.66
N HIS A 22 -13.32 -0.35 23.65
CA HIS A 22 -14.21 0.81 23.56
C HIS A 22 -13.43 2.12 23.64
N TRP A 23 -12.40 2.21 24.49
CA TRP A 23 -11.50 3.37 24.56
C TRP A 23 -10.67 3.56 23.28
N LEU A 24 -10.29 2.46 22.62
CA LEU A 24 -9.54 2.50 21.37
C LEU A 24 -10.41 2.96 20.17
N ARG A 25 -11.74 2.92 20.31
CA ARG A 25 -12.65 3.31 19.23
C ARG A 25 -12.76 4.84 19.15
N PRO A 26 -12.57 5.43 17.95
CA PRO A 26 -12.77 6.87 17.74
C PRO A 26 -14.17 7.31 18.16
N ASP A 27 -14.27 8.50 18.75
CA ASP A 27 -15.57 9.07 19.13
C ASP A 27 -16.37 9.36 17.86
N PRO A 28 -17.53 8.73 17.67
CA PRO A 28 -18.32 8.89 16.46
C PRO A 28 -18.92 10.28 16.27
N ASN A 29 -18.94 11.10 17.31
CA ASN A 29 -19.42 12.48 17.26
C ASN A 29 -18.25 13.48 17.24
N GLN A 30 -17.04 13.03 16.93
CA GLN A 30 -15.87 13.90 16.83
C GLN A 30 -16.10 14.98 15.77
N ILE A 31 -16.02 16.23 16.22
CA ILE A 31 -16.09 17.41 15.35
C ILE A 31 -14.68 17.63 14.80
N GLU A 32 -14.53 17.53 13.47
CA GLU A 32 -13.27 17.78 12.79
C GLU A 32 -12.88 19.26 12.99
N ASP A 33 -11.72 19.49 13.64
CA ASP A 33 -11.15 20.83 13.81
C ASP A 33 -10.25 21.13 12.60
N PRO A 34 -10.50 22.21 11.84
CA PRO A 34 -9.66 22.61 10.71
C PRO A 34 -8.15 22.72 11.02
N ARG A 35 -7.78 22.95 12.29
CA ARG A 35 -6.38 22.94 12.72
C ARG A 35 -5.77 21.54 12.74
N THR A 36 -6.55 20.56 13.15
CA THR A 36 -6.17 19.14 13.19
C THR A 36 -6.00 18.61 11.78
N ASP A 37 -6.94 18.89 10.87
CA ASP A 37 -6.87 18.48 9.47
C ASP A 37 -5.62 19.04 8.77
N ARG A 38 -5.24 20.28 9.11
CA ARG A 38 -4.03 20.91 8.55
C ARG A 38 -2.75 20.25 9.08
N LEU A 39 -2.72 19.86 10.35
CA LEU A 39 -1.60 19.13 10.94
C LEU A 39 -1.48 17.72 10.34
N PHE A 40 -2.59 16.99 10.27
CA PHE A 40 -2.62 15.67 9.63
C PHE A 40 -2.29 15.75 8.13
N GLY A 41 -2.71 16.80 7.43
CA GLY A 41 -2.30 17.05 6.05
C GLY A 41 -0.79 17.23 5.89
N LEU A 42 -0.12 17.93 6.82
CA LEU A 42 1.34 18.05 6.80
C LEU A 42 2.03 16.71 7.08
N ILE A 43 1.53 15.96 8.06
CA ILE A 43 2.04 14.64 8.41
C ILE A 43 1.81 13.66 7.24
N GLN A 44 0.67 13.77 6.55
CA GLN A 44 0.31 12.99 5.36
C GLN A 44 1.31 13.19 4.24
N ILE A 45 1.77 14.43 4.02
CA ILE A 45 2.80 14.70 2.99
C ILE A 45 4.10 13.95 3.31
N LEU A 46 4.54 13.97 4.57
CA LEU A 46 5.74 13.25 4.99
C LEU A 46 5.59 11.73 4.83
N THR A 47 4.41 11.20 5.13
CA THR A 47 4.12 9.77 4.96
C THR A 47 3.98 9.36 3.51
N ALA A 48 3.38 10.20 2.67
CA ALA A 48 3.29 9.97 1.24
C ALA A 48 4.70 9.92 0.62
N CYS A 49 5.62 10.78 1.06
CA CYS A 49 7.03 10.70 0.65
C CYS A 49 7.68 9.39 1.11
N PHE A 50 7.44 8.96 2.35
CA PHE A 50 7.97 7.70 2.89
C PHE A 50 7.40 6.47 2.15
N ALA A 51 6.10 6.45 1.88
CA ALA A 51 5.42 5.42 1.11
C ALA A 51 5.92 5.39 -0.33
N GLY A 52 6.10 6.55 -0.96
CA GLY A 52 6.69 6.68 -2.29
C GLY A 52 8.11 6.12 -2.37
N PHE A 53 8.93 6.35 -1.33
CA PHE A 53 10.26 5.75 -1.23
C PHE A 53 10.20 4.22 -1.12
N ALA A 54 9.37 3.69 -0.21
CA ALA A 54 9.21 2.24 -0.04
C ALA A 54 8.68 1.56 -1.31
N HIS A 55 7.72 2.19 -2.00
CA HIS A 55 7.17 1.67 -3.24
C HIS A 55 8.18 1.74 -4.39
N GLY A 56 8.93 2.84 -4.49
CA GLY A 56 9.99 3.00 -5.49
C GLY A 56 11.08 1.94 -5.37
N ALA A 57 11.49 1.60 -4.14
CA ALA A 57 12.46 0.52 -3.91
C ALA A 57 11.96 -0.83 -4.45
N GLN A 58 10.67 -1.15 -4.28
CA GLN A 58 10.09 -2.38 -4.78
C GLN A 58 9.91 -2.38 -6.31
N ASP A 59 9.49 -1.24 -6.88
CA ASP A 59 9.24 -1.13 -8.32
C ASP A 59 10.54 -1.14 -9.14
N VAL A 60 11.61 -0.55 -8.61
CA VAL A 60 12.96 -0.67 -9.20
C VAL A 60 13.37 -2.13 -9.28
N SER A 61 13.16 -2.91 -8.21
CA SER A 61 13.46 -4.35 -8.20
C SER A 61 12.67 -5.10 -9.28
N ASN A 62 11.37 -4.84 -9.38
CA ASN A 62 10.51 -5.48 -10.39
C ASN A 62 10.93 -5.15 -11.84
N ALA A 63 11.36 -3.92 -12.10
CA ALA A 63 11.78 -3.48 -13.43
C ALA A 63 13.20 -3.95 -13.80
N VAL A 64 14.12 -3.95 -12.83
CA VAL A 64 15.54 -4.24 -13.05
C VAL A 64 15.83 -5.74 -13.02
N ALA A 65 15.06 -6.56 -12.29
CA ALA A 65 15.33 -7.98 -12.15
C ALA A 65 15.50 -8.75 -13.48
N PRO A 66 14.62 -8.57 -14.50
CA PRO A 66 14.82 -9.25 -15.79
C PRO A 66 16.09 -8.80 -16.53
N LEU A 67 16.42 -7.50 -16.46
CA LEU A 67 17.61 -6.96 -17.09
C LEU A 67 18.89 -7.43 -16.39
N ALA A 68 18.88 -7.46 -15.06
CA ALA A 68 19.97 -8.01 -14.25
C ALA A 68 20.22 -9.49 -14.58
N ALA A 69 19.16 -10.28 -14.73
CA ALA A 69 19.25 -11.67 -15.14
C ALA A 69 19.89 -11.82 -16.54
N LEU A 70 19.51 -10.98 -17.50
CA LEU A 70 20.08 -11.00 -18.85
C LEU A 70 21.59 -10.66 -18.83
N VAL A 71 21.98 -9.64 -18.09
CA VAL A 71 23.38 -9.21 -17.96
C VAL A 71 24.24 -10.30 -17.30
N SER A 72 23.71 -10.96 -16.27
CA SER A 72 24.38 -12.09 -15.61
C SER A 72 24.62 -13.25 -16.59
N ILE A 73 23.60 -13.64 -17.35
CA ILE A 73 23.71 -14.72 -18.35
C ILE A 73 24.72 -14.36 -19.45
N TYR A 74 24.67 -13.13 -19.97
CA TYR A 74 25.57 -12.67 -21.03
C TYR A 74 27.03 -12.65 -20.59
N SER A 75 27.30 -12.22 -19.35
CA SER A 75 28.66 -12.03 -18.85
C SER A 75 29.32 -13.35 -18.42
N GLN A 76 28.58 -14.24 -17.77
CA GLN A 76 29.15 -15.43 -17.11
C GLN A 76 28.86 -16.74 -17.83
N LYS A 77 27.92 -16.75 -18.81
CA LYS A 77 27.41 -17.97 -19.48
C LYS A 77 26.94 -19.07 -18.52
N SER A 78 26.64 -18.71 -17.27
CA SER A 78 26.20 -19.60 -16.21
C SER A 78 24.88 -19.07 -15.63
N SER A 79 23.98 -19.98 -15.29
CA SER A 79 22.65 -19.66 -14.73
C SER A 79 22.67 -19.38 -13.23
N SER A 80 23.85 -19.33 -12.59
CA SER A 80 23.98 -19.12 -11.15
C SER A 80 23.82 -17.63 -10.82
N GLN A 81 22.64 -17.24 -10.35
CA GLN A 81 22.30 -15.87 -9.93
C GLN A 81 22.83 -15.57 -8.52
N THR A 82 24.12 -15.81 -8.29
CA THR A 82 24.75 -15.61 -6.97
C THR A 82 25.39 -14.23 -6.84
N GLU A 83 25.57 -13.52 -7.95
CA GLU A 83 26.21 -12.21 -7.95
C GLU A 83 25.23 -11.06 -7.70
N GLU A 84 25.73 -10.06 -6.97
CA GLU A 84 25.04 -8.83 -6.66
C GLU A 84 24.77 -8.02 -7.93
N VAL A 85 23.58 -7.41 -8.04
CA VAL A 85 23.17 -6.67 -9.24
C VAL A 85 24.09 -5.46 -9.44
N PRO A 86 24.70 -5.27 -10.63
CA PRO A 86 25.60 -4.16 -10.87
C PRO A 86 24.91 -2.80 -10.71
N ILE A 87 25.59 -1.86 -10.06
CA ILE A 87 25.03 -0.53 -9.72
C ILE A 87 24.54 0.26 -10.95
N TYR A 88 25.17 0.09 -12.11
CA TYR A 88 24.78 0.79 -13.33
C TYR A 88 23.40 0.34 -13.83
N VAL A 89 23.02 -0.93 -13.62
CA VAL A 89 21.71 -1.46 -14.02
C VAL A 89 20.62 -0.87 -13.11
N LEU A 90 20.92 -0.75 -11.81
CA LEU A 90 20.04 -0.09 -10.85
C LEU A 90 19.83 1.39 -11.19
N LEU A 91 20.90 2.12 -11.53
CA LEU A 91 20.82 3.53 -11.92
C LEU A 91 20.01 3.71 -13.22
N LEU A 92 20.13 2.80 -14.18
CA LEU A 92 19.30 2.79 -15.38
C LEU A 92 17.81 2.59 -15.03
N GLY A 93 17.48 1.64 -14.14
CA GLY A 93 16.11 1.44 -13.68
C GLY A 93 15.51 2.66 -12.99
N VAL A 94 16.24 3.25 -12.03
CA VAL A 94 15.81 4.45 -11.30
C VAL A 94 15.63 5.64 -12.24
N SER A 95 16.59 5.89 -13.13
CA SER A 95 16.49 6.99 -14.10
C SER A 95 15.30 6.82 -15.05
N GLY A 96 15.00 5.59 -15.49
CA GLY A 96 13.82 5.29 -16.31
C GLY A 96 12.50 5.57 -15.59
N ILE A 97 12.38 5.18 -14.31
CA ILE A 97 11.19 5.47 -13.49
C ILE A 97 11.03 6.98 -13.26
N CYS A 98 12.11 7.68 -12.92
CA CYS A 98 12.10 9.14 -12.74
C CYS A 98 11.71 9.88 -14.03
N ALA A 99 12.25 9.46 -15.18
CA ALA A 99 11.89 10.04 -16.47
C ALA A 99 10.42 9.78 -16.82
N GLY A 100 9.93 8.56 -16.60
CA GLY A 100 8.52 8.21 -16.82
C GLY A 100 7.57 9.04 -15.93
N LEU A 101 7.92 9.22 -14.66
CA LEU A 101 7.14 10.05 -13.73
C LEU A 101 7.17 11.53 -14.14
N TRP A 102 8.29 12.04 -14.65
CA TRP A 102 8.36 13.43 -15.12
C TRP A 102 7.50 13.65 -16.37
N ILE A 103 7.53 12.72 -17.34
CA ILE A 103 6.82 12.87 -18.61
C ILE A 103 5.31 12.64 -18.47
N PHE A 104 4.88 11.67 -17.65
CA PHE A 104 3.48 11.23 -17.58
C PHE A 104 2.84 11.37 -16.19
N GLY A 105 3.60 11.75 -15.17
CA GLY A 105 3.11 11.81 -13.78
C GLY A 105 2.04 12.86 -13.56
N ASP A 106 2.07 13.99 -14.28
CA ASP A 106 1.08 15.05 -14.18
C ASP A 106 -0.35 14.55 -14.48
N ARG A 107 -0.51 13.74 -15.53
CA ARG A 107 -1.80 13.15 -15.94
C ARG A 107 -2.29 12.13 -14.95
N VAL A 108 -1.38 11.32 -14.40
CA VAL A 108 -1.70 10.30 -13.39
C VAL A 108 -2.14 10.96 -12.09
N ILE A 109 -1.35 11.92 -11.60
CA ILE A 109 -1.65 12.68 -10.37
C ILE A 109 -2.96 13.45 -10.53
N ALA A 110 -3.21 14.10 -11.67
CA ALA A 110 -4.47 14.80 -11.92
C ALA A 110 -5.67 13.84 -11.93
N THR A 111 -5.52 12.63 -12.49
CA THR A 111 -6.60 11.65 -12.57
C THR A 111 -6.89 11.03 -11.20
N VAL A 112 -5.86 10.62 -10.45
CA VAL A 112 -6.00 10.07 -9.09
C VAL A 112 -6.52 11.15 -8.15
N GLY A 113 -5.92 12.34 -8.18
CA GLY A 113 -6.28 13.47 -7.33
C GLY A 113 -7.69 14.00 -7.60
N SER A 114 -8.24 13.90 -8.81
CA SER A 114 -9.62 14.35 -9.10
C SER A 114 -10.69 13.28 -8.90
N LYS A 115 -10.38 12.00 -9.17
CA LYS A 115 -11.36 10.89 -9.10
C LYS A 115 -11.40 10.19 -7.74
N VAL A 116 -10.30 10.20 -6.97
CA VAL A 116 -10.21 9.53 -5.67
C VAL A 116 -10.51 10.49 -4.52
N SER A 117 -10.11 11.77 -4.59
CA SER A 117 -10.30 12.75 -3.51
C SER A 117 -11.76 13.13 -3.23
N ARG A 118 -12.69 12.86 -4.16
CA ARG A 118 -14.12 13.13 -3.97
C ARG A 118 -14.83 12.07 -3.11
N ILE A 119 -14.12 11.04 -2.67
CA ILE A 119 -14.65 9.98 -1.82
C ILE A 119 -14.37 10.38 -0.35
N ASN A 120 -15.26 11.19 0.23
CA ASN A 120 -15.27 11.63 1.65
C ASN A 120 -13.92 12.18 2.21
N PRO A 121 -13.51 13.40 1.84
CA PRO A 121 -12.23 13.99 2.26
C PRO A 121 -12.12 14.21 3.78
N ALA A 122 -13.22 14.51 4.46
CA ALA A 122 -13.27 14.75 5.92
C ALA A 122 -12.70 13.57 6.74
N ARG A 123 -13.32 12.39 6.65
CA ARG A 123 -13.00 11.25 7.50
C ARG A 123 -11.81 10.39 7.04
N LEU A 124 -11.37 10.55 5.79
CA LEU A 124 -10.27 9.77 5.23
C LEU A 124 -8.91 10.44 5.47
N VAL A 125 -8.88 11.76 5.67
CA VAL A 125 -7.66 12.52 5.95
C VAL A 125 -7.04 12.10 7.28
N ASP A 126 -7.83 11.88 8.32
CA ASP A 126 -7.32 11.53 9.66
C ASP A 126 -6.62 10.16 9.71
N TYR A 127 -7.11 9.20 8.92
CA TYR A 127 -6.60 7.82 8.93
C TYR A 127 -5.72 7.46 7.74
N GLY A 128 -5.69 8.30 6.70
CA GLY A 128 -4.83 8.12 5.53
C GLY A 128 -3.36 7.96 5.93
N PHE A 129 -2.94 8.73 6.94
CA PHE A 129 -1.59 8.67 7.49
C PHE A 129 -1.28 7.28 8.03
N THR A 130 -2.16 6.76 8.89
CA THR A 130 -1.96 5.47 9.53
C THR A 130 -1.99 4.31 8.54
N ILE A 131 -2.86 4.40 7.52
CA ILE A 131 -2.97 3.41 6.46
C ILE A 131 -1.68 3.37 5.64
N GLU A 132 -1.23 4.52 5.12
CA GLU A 132 -0.02 4.62 4.30
C GLU A 132 1.24 4.30 5.11
N PHE A 133 1.34 4.79 6.33
CA PHE A 133 2.47 4.51 7.22
C PHE A 133 2.58 3.01 7.54
N GLY A 134 1.46 2.37 7.91
CA GLY A 134 1.44 0.94 8.22
C GLY A 134 1.83 0.08 7.02
N ALA A 135 1.33 0.43 5.83
CA ALA A 135 1.67 -0.25 4.60
C ALA A 135 3.14 -0.07 4.23
N ALA A 136 3.64 1.17 4.26
CA ALA A 136 5.02 1.51 3.94
C ALA A 136 6.02 0.88 4.92
N LEU A 137 5.71 0.90 6.22
CA LEU A 137 6.55 0.29 7.25
C LEU A 137 6.64 -1.23 7.06
N THR A 138 5.51 -1.89 6.84
CA THR A 138 5.47 -3.34 6.57
C THR A 138 6.28 -3.67 5.30
N SER A 139 6.11 -2.87 4.26
CA SER A 139 6.87 -3.00 3.01
C SER A 139 8.37 -2.91 3.25
N LEU A 140 8.80 -1.86 3.94
CA LEU A 140 10.22 -1.58 4.16
C LEU A 140 10.88 -2.64 5.05
N LEU A 141 10.16 -3.14 6.06
CA LEU A 141 10.65 -4.23 6.91
C LEU A 141 10.86 -5.51 6.09
N ALA A 142 9.90 -5.89 5.24
CA ALA A 142 10.07 -7.05 4.38
C ALA A 142 11.22 -6.87 3.38
N SER A 143 11.38 -5.67 2.81
CA SER A 143 12.52 -5.35 1.95
C SER A 143 13.85 -5.49 2.69
N LYS A 144 13.94 -5.10 3.97
CA LYS A 144 15.14 -5.31 4.81
C LYS A 144 15.45 -6.80 5.02
N PHE A 145 14.43 -7.65 5.06
CA PHE A 145 14.60 -9.11 5.14
C PHE A 145 14.72 -9.78 3.76
N ALA A 146 14.84 -9.00 2.68
CA ALA A 146 14.87 -9.48 1.30
C ALA A 146 13.69 -10.39 0.91
N LEU A 147 12.54 -10.19 1.55
CA LEU A 147 11.32 -10.94 1.26
C LEU A 147 10.54 -10.27 0.12
N PRO A 148 10.25 -10.99 -0.98
CA PRO A 148 9.42 -10.45 -2.06
C PRO A 148 7.97 -10.40 -1.58
N ILE A 149 7.50 -9.20 -1.25
CA ILE A 149 6.11 -8.97 -0.85
C ILE A 149 5.40 -8.01 -1.78
N SER A 150 4.08 -8.06 -1.74
CA SER A 150 3.20 -7.21 -2.54
C SER A 150 2.80 -5.97 -1.75
N THR A 151 3.23 -4.80 -2.19
CA THR A 151 2.88 -3.50 -1.58
C THR A 151 1.37 -3.26 -1.59
N THR A 152 0.66 -3.73 -2.62
CA THR A 152 -0.80 -3.62 -2.74
C THR A 152 -1.52 -4.44 -1.66
N HIS A 153 -1.02 -5.63 -1.33
CA HIS A 153 -1.54 -6.41 -0.20
C HIS A 153 -1.30 -5.72 1.13
N CYS A 154 -0.12 -5.12 1.34
CA CYS A 154 0.16 -4.34 2.54
C CYS A 154 -0.82 -3.16 2.68
N LEU A 155 -1.06 -2.42 1.60
CA LEU A 155 -1.96 -1.27 1.62
C LEU A 155 -3.41 -1.67 1.89
N ILE A 156 -3.92 -2.69 1.19
CA ILE A 156 -5.29 -3.19 1.43
C ILE A 156 -5.43 -3.79 2.82
N GLY A 157 -4.41 -4.50 3.32
CA GLY A 157 -4.37 -5.01 4.69
C GLY A 157 -4.46 -3.88 5.71
N SER A 158 -3.71 -2.79 5.52
CA SER A 158 -3.78 -1.60 6.38
C SER A 158 -5.15 -0.92 6.32
N VAL A 159 -5.76 -0.80 5.14
CA VAL A 159 -7.14 -0.27 4.99
C VAL A 159 -8.16 -1.12 5.74
N VAL A 160 -8.08 -2.46 5.60
CA VAL A 160 -9.00 -3.39 6.27
C VAL A 160 -8.80 -3.37 7.78
N ALA A 161 -7.55 -3.31 8.26
CA ALA A 161 -7.23 -3.21 9.67
C ALA A 161 -7.85 -1.93 10.28
N VAL A 162 -7.53 -0.76 9.72
CA VAL A 162 -8.06 0.53 10.19
C VAL A 162 -9.59 0.59 10.07
N GLY A 163 -10.15 0.07 8.98
CA GLY A 163 -11.60 -0.03 8.78
C GLY A 163 -12.30 -0.90 9.83
N SER A 164 -11.64 -1.97 10.29
CA SER A 164 -12.18 -2.87 11.32
C SER A 164 -12.26 -2.20 12.69
N PHE A 165 -11.33 -1.29 13.01
CA PHE A 165 -11.36 -0.52 14.27
C PHE A 165 -12.45 0.57 14.27
N ARG A 166 -12.76 1.18 13.12
CA ARG A 166 -13.77 2.27 13.03
C ARG A 166 -15.20 1.84 13.37
N GLY A 167 -15.56 0.56 13.18
CA GLY A 167 -16.80 -0.05 13.68
C GLY A 167 -18.14 0.48 13.13
N LYS A 168 -18.19 1.67 12.53
CA LYS A 168 -19.42 2.34 12.06
C LYS A 168 -19.58 2.44 10.55
N GLU A 169 -18.48 2.48 9.81
CA GLU A 169 -18.53 2.45 8.35
C GLU A 169 -18.28 1.02 7.84
N PRO A 170 -19.22 0.43 7.07
CA PRO A 170 -19.06 -0.92 6.58
C PRO A 170 -17.92 -0.96 5.56
N ILE A 171 -16.93 -1.83 5.82
CA ILE A 171 -15.91 -2.20 4.83
C ILE A 171 -16.63 -2.72 3.58
N GLN A 172 -16.28 -2.21 2.41
CA GLN A 172 -16.86 -2.64 1.15
C GLN A 172 -16.34 -4.03 0.75
N TRP A 173 -16.86 -5.09 1.37
CA TRP A 173 -16.44 -6.47 1.12
C TRP A 173 -16.58 -6.90 -0.35
N LYS A 174 -17.56 -6.33 -1.08
CA LYS A 174 -17.71 -6.57 -2.52
C LYS A 174 -16.51 -6.02 -3.33
N MET A 175 -16.02 -4.83 -2.97
CA MET A 175 -14.84 -4.24 -3.60
C MET A 175 -13.60 -5.08 -3.27
N LEU A 176 -13.41 -5.46 -2.00
CA LEU A 176 -12.31 -6.32 -1.57
C LEU A 176 -12.29 -7.65 -2.34
N ARG A 177 -13.44 -8.32 -2.43
CA ARG A 177 -13.58 -9.58 -3.18
C ARG A 177 -13.22 -9.39 -4.66
N ASN A 178 -13.68 -8.31 -5.29
CA ASN A 178 -13.35 -8.04 -6.69
C ASN A 178 -11.85 -7.83 -6.90
N ILE A 179 -11.17 -7.18 -5.95
CA ILE A 179 -9.71 -7.01 -5.97
C ILE A 179 -9.01 -8.37 -5.88
N VAL A 180 -9.43 -9.24 -4.95
CA VAL A 180 -8.86 -10.58 -4.80
C VAL A 180 -9.06 -11.43 -6.06
N ILE A 181 -10.26 -11.38 -6.66
CA ILE A 181 -10.53 -12.05 -7.94
C ILE A 181 -9.60 -11.51 -9.03
N SER A 182 -9.41 -10.19 -9.10
CA SER A 182 -8.49 -9.57 -10.06
C SER A 182 -7.07 -10.13 -9.90
N TRP A 183 -6.55 -10.24 -8.68
CA TRP A 183 -5.22 -10.81 -8.45
C TRP A 183 -5.09 -12.25 -8.94
N VAL A 184 -6.07 -13.10 -8.59
CA VAL A 184 -6.09 -14.50 -9.02
C VAL A 184 -6.16 -14.61 -10.55
N VAL A 185 -6.89 -13.72 -11.21
CA VAL A 185 -7.04 -13.71 -12.68
C VAL A 185 -5.82 -13.09 -13.38
N THR A 186 -5.15 -12.11 -12.80
CA THR A 186 -3.98 -11.47 -13.40
C THR A 186 -2.77 -12.40 -13.52
N ILE A 187 -2.57 -13.32 -12.57
CA ILE A 187 -1.45 -14.29 -12.58
C ILE A 187 -1.48 -15.24 -13.81
N PRO A 188 -2.57 -15.96 -14.11
CA PRO A 188 -2.61 -16.83 -15.27
C PRO A 188 -2.58 -16.03 -16.58
N ILE A 189 -3.24 -14.87 -16.64
CA ILE A 189 -3.22 -14.04 -17.85
C ILE A 189 -1.81 -13.55 -18.16
N SER A 190 -1.07 -13.05 -17.17
CA SER A 190 0.31 -12.60 -17.36
C SER A 190 1.23 -13.77 -17.74
N GLY A 191 1.06 -14.93 -17.10
CA GLY A 191 1.81 -16.14 -17.42
C GLY A 191 1.57 -16.65 -18.85
N ILE A 192 0.31 -16.70 -19.28
CA ILE A 192 -0.05 -17.12 -20.65
C ILE A 192 0.48 -16.12 -21.68
N ALA A 193 0.34 -14.81 -21.43
CA ALA A 193 0.86 -13.78 -22.32
C ALA A 193 2.39 -13.89 -22.47
N PHE A 194 3.10 -14.05 -21.36
CA PHE A 194 4.55 -14.25 -21.38
C PHE A 194 4.96 -15.55 -22.10
N ALA A 195 4.27 -16.66 -21.83
CA ALA A 195 4.52 -17.94 -22.50
C ALA A 195 4.31 -17.85 -24.01
N LEU A 196 3.28 -17.13 -24.48
CA LEU A 196 2.99 -16.92 -25.89
C LEU A 196 4.10 -16.10 -26.57
N ILE A 197 4.55 -15.01 -25.93
CA ILE A 197 5.67 -14.20 -26.44
C ILE A 197 6.93 -15.06 -26.58
N MET A 198 7.26 -15.84 -25.56
CA MET A 198 8.43 -16.74 -25.59
C MET A 198 8.30 -17.83 -26.66
N PHE A 199 7.11 -18.38 -26.87
CA PHE A 199 6.85 -19.36 -27.91
C PHE A 199 7.08 -18.77 -29.32
N VAL A 200 6.59 -17.55 -29.58
CA VAL A 200 6.81 -16.85 -30.85
C VAL A 200 8.30 -16.53 -31.07
N LEU A 201 9.00 -16.06 -30.03
CA LEU A 201 10.44 -15.79 -30.11
C LEU A 201 11.24 -17.05 -30.44
N LYS A 202 10.90 -18.19 -29.81
CA LYS A 202 11.54 -19.49 -30.08
C LYS A 202 11.25 -20.01 -31.49
N MET A 203 10.08 -19.72 -32.07
CA MET A 203 9.80 -20.12 -33.45
C MET A 203 10.54 -19.27 -34.48
N THR A 204 10.94 -18.05 -34.10
CA THR A 204 11.58 -17.08 -35.00
C THR A 204 13.11 -17.15 -34.95
N THR A 205 13.69 -17.74 -33.90
CA THR A 205 15.14 -17.89 -33.67
C THR A 205 15.58 -19.33 -33.89
#